data_AF-A0A249PL15-F1
#
_entry.id   AF-A0A249PL15-F1
#
_cell.length_a   1.000
_cell.length_b   1.000
_cell.length_c   1.000
_cell.angle_alpha   90.00
_cell.angle_beta   90.00
_cell.angle_gamma   90.00
#
_symmetry.space_group_name_H-M   'P 1'
#
loop_
_entity.id
_entity.type
_entity.pdbx_description
1 polymer ?
#
loop_
_entity_poly.entity_id
_entity_poly.type
_entity_poly.pdbx_seq_one_letter_code
_entity_poly.pdbx_strand_id
1 'polypeptide(L)' 'MRRTSRLRYKRFESAAEALRFAIEEMPVSMLRGSVLEVDEERYDGQQMRRLYEAEAYPLPRRAT' A
#
# COMPACT_ATOMS: atom_id res chain seq x y z
N MET A 1 -9.34 21.67 6.25
CA MET A 1 -8.98 20.75 7.35
C MET A 1 -8.22 19.56 6.79
N ARG A 2 -6.91 19.46 7.07
CA ARG A 2 -6.10 18.29 6.69
C ARG A 2 -6.45 17.17 7.68
N ARG A 3 -7.33 16.24 7.31
CA ARG A 3 -7.61 15.06 8.14
C ARG A 3 -6.34 14.22 8.15
N THR A 4 -5.52 14.35 9.19
CA THR A 4 -4.53 13.33 9.53
C THR A 4 -5.32 12.12 10.04
N SER A 5 -5.94 11.37 9.13
CA SER A 5 -6.43 10.05 9.47
C SER A 5 -5.19 9.25 9.84
N ARG A 6 -5.06 8.87 11.12
CA ARG A 6 -4.10 7.84 11.48
C ARG A 6 -4.54 6.59 10.74
N LEU A 7 -3.66 6.05 9.89
CA LEU A 7 -3.89 4.71 9.36
C LEU A 7 -3.92 3.80 10.59
N ARG A 8 -5.05 3.12 10.80
CA ARG A 8 -5.13 2.04 11.77
C ARG A 8 -4.56 0.78 11.14
N TYR A 9 -3.98 -0.09 11.98
CA TYR A 9 -3.55 -1.42 11.55
C TYR A 9 -4.66 -2.10 10.75
N LYS A 10 -4.32 -2.58 9.54
CA LYS A 10 -5.22 -3.27 8.64
C LYS A 10 -4.51 -4.49 8.07
N ARG A 11 -5.15 -5.65 8.17
CA ARG A 11 -4.68 -6.91 7.59
C ARG A 11 -5.37 -7.16 6.26
N PHE A 12 -4.68 -7.93 5.42
CA PHE A 12 -5.13 -8.40 4.12
C PHE A 12 -4.75 -9.87 3.98
N GLU A 13 -5.41 -10.58 3.07
CA GLU A 13 -5.12 -11.99 2.83
C GLU A 13 -3.83 -12.18 2.01
N SER A 14 -3.36 -11.12 1.34
CA SER A 14 -2.09 -11.14 0.62
C SER A 14 -1.40 -9.77 0.59
N ALA A 15 -0.08 -9.78 0.34
CA ALA A 15 0.70 -8.58 0.10
C ALA A 15 0.17 -7.78 -1.10
N ALA A 16 -0.27 -8.46 -2.16
CA ALA A 16 -0.81 -7.80 -3.35
C ALA A 16 -2.08 -7.00 -3.03
N GLU A 17 -3.00 -7.54 -2.22
CA GLU A 17 -4.19 -6.80 -1.78
C GLU A 17 -3.83 -5.58 -0.93
N ALA A 18 -2.85 -5.73 -0.03
CA ALA A 18 -2.37 -4.63 0.80
C ALA A 18 -1.77 -3.50 -0.04
N LEU A 19 -0.96 -3.85 -1.05
CA LEU A 19 -0.40 -2.92 -2.02
C LEU A 19 -1.50 -2.20 -2.80
N ARG A 20 -2.49 -2.94 -3.34
CA ARG A 20 -3.62 -2.33 -4.06
C ARG A 20 -4.32 -1.28 -3.21
N PHE A 21 -4.66 -1.62 -1.97
CA PHE A 21 -5.31 -0.69 -1.05
C PHE A 21 -4.43 0.53 -0.74
N ALA A 22 -3.14 0.30 -0.46
CA ALA A 22 -2.19 1.36 -0.13
C ALA A 22 -2.00 2.37 -1.27
N ILE A 23 -2.21 1.93 -2.51
CA ILE A 23 -1.94 2.72 -3.71
C ILE A 23 -3.20 3.34 -4.29
N GLU A 24 -4.30 2.60 -4.34
CA GLU A 24 -5.54 3.01 -5.01
C GLU A 24 -6.53 3.72 -4.08
N GLU A 25 -6.56 3.36 -2.79
CA GLU A 25 -7.60 3.80 -1.85
C GLU A 25 -7.07 4.77 -0.78
N MET A 26 -5.78 4.67 -0.43
CA MET A 26 -5.20 5.50 0.61
C MET A 26 -4.87 6.93 0.13
N PRO A 27 -5.10 7.96 0.96
CA PRO A 27 -4.58 9.29 0.69
C PRO A 27 -3.05 9.28 0.57
N VAL A 28 -2.50 9.99 -0.41
CA VAL A 28 -1.05 10.07 -0.67
C VAL A 28 -0.23 10.52 0.55
N SER A 29 -0.82 11.37 1.41
CA SER A 29 -0.18 11.80 2.66
C SER A 29 -0.02 10.68 3.67
N MET A 30 -0.92 9.69 3.64
CA MET A 30 -0.89 8.53 4.54
C MET A 30 0.10 7.48 4.04
N LEU A 31 0.11 7.20 2.73
CA LEU A 31 1.05 6.25 2.12
C LEU A 31 2.51 6.56 2.50
N ARG A 32 2.90 7.85 2.53
CA ARG A 32 4.26 8.28 2.90
C ARG A 32 4.67 7.91 4.33
N GLY A 33 3.71 7.78 5.26
CA GLY A 33 3.98 7.42 6.65
C GLY A 33 3.64 5.96 6.97
N SER A 34 3.29 5.17 5.97
CA SER A 34 2.86 3.79 6.15
C SER A 34 3.99 2.80 5.88
N VAL A 35 3.89 1.66 6.56
CA VAL A 35 4.75 0.50 6.36
C VAL A 35 3.87 -0.72 6.14
N LEU A 36 4.19 -1.51 5.12
CA LEU A 36 3.65 -2.86 4.93
C LEU A 36 4.59 -3.87 5.59
N GLU A 37 4.04 -4.81 6.34
CA GLU A 37 4.80 -5.90 6.96
C GLU A 37 4.30 -7.24 6.40
N VAL A 38 5.23 -8.06 5.88
CA VAL A 38 4.98 -9.39 5.31
C VAL A 38 6.12 -10.29 5.76
N ASP A 39 5.83 -11.40 6.42
CA ASP A 39 6.84 -12.35 6.91
C ASP A 39 8.01 -11.65 7.65
N GLU A 40 7.69 -10.72 8.56
CA GLU A 40 8.64 -9.89 9.33
C GLU A 40 9.44 -8.86 8.51
N GLU A 41 9.31 -8.86 7.18
CA GLU A 41 9.91 -7.84 6.31
C GLU A 41 9.05 -6.59 6.20
N ARG A 42 9.69 -5.43 6.22
CA ARG A 42 9.03 -4.12 6.25
C ARG A 42 9.32 -3.33 4.98
N TYR A 43 8.25 -2.79 4.40
CA TYR A 43 8.27 -2.06 3.14
C TYR A 43 7.66 -0.66 3.29
N ASP A 44 8.41 0.38 2.94
CA ASP A 44 7.95 1.76 2.99
C ASP A 44 7.06 2.17 1.80
N GLY A 45 6.54 3.40 1.83
CA GLY A 45 5.71 3.97 0.76
C GLY A 45 6.31 3.91 -0.65
N GLN A 46 7.62 4.05 -0.79
CA GLN A 46 8.29 4.01 -2.09
C GLN A 46 8.50 2.57 -2.56
N GLN A 47 8.86 1.66 -1.65
CA GLN A 47 8.96 0.23 -1.95
C GLN A 47 7.60 -0.35 -2.33
N MET A 48 6.54 -0.02 -1.58
CA MET A 48 5.17 -0.41 -1.91
C MET A 48 4.76 0.07 -3.31
N ARG A 49 5.09 1.31 -3.68
CA ARG A 49 4.84 1.85 -5.03
C ARG A 49 5.55 1.04 -6.11
N ARG A 50 6.84 0.75 -5.93
CA ARG A 50 7.64 -0.05 -6.87
C ARG A 50 7.09 -1.47 -7.03
N LEU A 51 6.69 -2.11 -5.93
CA LEU A 51 6.10 -3.46 -5.96
C LEU A 51 4.75 -3.49 -6.68
N TYR A 52 3.92 -2.45 -6.50
CA TYR A 52 2.66 -2.32 -7.22
C TYR A 52 2.84 -2.05 -8.72
N GLU A 53 3.88 -1.30 -9.10
CA GLU A 53 4.19 -0.97 -10.50
C GLU A 53 4.95 -2.07 -11.25
N ALA A 54 5.55 -3.02 -10.53
CA ALA A 54 6.31 -4.12 -11.12
C ALA A 54 5.44 -4.98 -12.06
N GLU A 55 6.01 -5.42 -13.19
CA GLU A 55 5.30 -6.27 -14.16
C GLU A 55 4.74 -7.56 -13.52
N ALA A 56 5.47 -8.11 -12.55
CA ALA A 56 5.08 -9.31 -11.81
C ALA A 56 3.94 -9.11 -10.78
N TYR A 57 3.40 -7.89 -10.64
CA TYR A 57 2.29 -7.64 -9.73
C TYR A 57 1.04 -8.45 -10.14
N PRO A 58 0.51 -9.32 -9.25
CA PRO A 58 -0.39 -10.39 -9.68
C PRO A 58 -1.86 -9.97 -9.81
N LEU A 59 -2.24 -8.78 -9.34
CA LEU A 59 -3.62 -8.30 -9.39
C LEU A 59 -3.83 -7.28 -10.52
N PRO A 60 -5.02 -7.23 -11.13
CA PRO A 60 -5.33 -6.15 -12.06
C PRO A 60 -5.25 -4.81 -11.34
N ARG A 61 -4.61 -3.85 -12.00
CA ARG A 61 -4.54 -2.46 -11.56
C ARG A 61 -5.83 -1.75 -11.94
N ARG A 62 -6.30 -0.83 -11.11
CA ARG A 62 -7.40 0.06 -11.50
C ARG A 62 -7.02 0.83 -12.77
N ALA A 63 -7.86 0.75 -13.79
CA ALA A 63 -7.72 1.59 -14.96
C ALA A 63 -7.85 3.05 -14.51
N THR A 64 -6.82 3.85 -14.79
CA THR A 64 -6.77 5.27 -14.48
C THR A 64 -7.83 6.05 -15.25
#